data_AF-A0A348N6K2-F1
#
_entry.id   AF-A0A348N6K2-F1
#
_cell.length_a   1.000
_cell.length_b   1.000
_cell.length_c   1.000
_cell.angle_alpha   90.00
_cell.angle_beta   90.00
_cell.angle_gamma   90.00
#
_symmetry.space_group_name_H-M   'P 1'
#
loop_
_entity.id
_entity.type
_entity.pdbx_description
1 polymer ?
#
loop_
_entity_poly.entity_id
_entity_poly.type
_entity_poly.pdbx_seq_one_letter_code
_entity_poly.pdbx_strand_id
1 'polypeptide(L)'
;MCQISFYIPDEVLYDTKMNTSEANVFAREAVALSYYTKAGVSLGYCAEIAGMNKGEFIRLLGENNISIFQFESEDELKEDVLNA
;
A
#
# COMPACT_ATOMS: atom_id res chain seq x y z
N MET A 1 4.84 3.13 17.74
CA MET A 1 5.61 2.34 16.77
C MET A 1 5.58 0.89 17.20
N CYS A 2 5.17 -0.02 16.32
CA CYS A 2 5.18 -1.46 16.54
C CYS A 2 6.15 -2.10 15.52
N GLN A 3 6.93 -3.10 15.93
CA GLN A 3 7.86 -3.81 15.05
C GLN A 3 7.36 -5.23 14.81
N ILE A 4 7.24 -5.60 13.54
CA ILE A 4 6.88 -6.95 13.08
C ILE A 4 8.07 -7.54 12.34
N SER A 5 8.44 -8.79 12.62
CA SER A 5 9.52 -9.49 11.95
C SER A 5 9.15 -10.95 11.69
N PHE A 6 9.49 -11.44 10.51
CA PHE A 6 9.34 -12.83 10.11
C PHE A 6 10.48 -13.19 9.15
N TYR A 7 10.72 -14.48 8.96
CA TYR A 7 11.73 -14.98 8.02
C TYR A 7 11.09 -15.28 6.67
N ILE A 8 11.72 -14.82 5.60
CA ILE A 8 11.41 -15.22 4.23
C ILE A 8 12.47 -16.26 3.85
N PRO A 9 12.10 -17.44 3.33
CA PRO A 9 13.07 -18.43 2.84
C PRO A 9 13.97 -17.84 1.76
N ASP A 10 15.26 -18.15 1.79
CA ASP A 10 16.24 -17.62 0.82
C ASP A 10 15.90 -18.04 -0.62
N GLU A 11 15.26 -19.20 -0.79
CA GLU A 11 14.75 -19.69 -2.08
C GLU A 11 13.79 -18.70 -2.74
N VAL A 12 12.96 -18.00 -1.95
CA VAL A 12 12.05 -16.98 -2.49
C VAL A 12 12.84 -15.81 -3.07
N LEU A 13 13.92 -15.37 -2.41
CA LEU A 13 14.78 -14.30 -2.91
C LEU A 13 15.49 -14.73 -4.21
N TYR A 14 15.90 -16.00 -4.29
CA TYR A 14 16.50 -16.55 -5.51
C TYR A 14 15.50 -16.62 -6.67
N ASP A 15 14.29 -17.12 -6.43
CA ASP A 15 13.23 -17.26 -7.42
C ASP A 15 12.76 -15.90 -7.95
N THR A 16 12.61 -14.91 -7.05
CA THR A 16 12.21 -13.54 -7.44
C THR A 16 13.37 -12.68 -7.91
N LYS A 17 14.61 -13.16 -7.78
CA LYS A 17 15.87 -12.44 -8.07
C LYS A 17 15.99 -11.13 -7.29
N MET A 18 15.46 -11.11 -6.07
CA MET A 18 15.53 -9.95 -5.18
C MET A 18 16.68 -10.09 -4.19
N ASN A 19 17.37 -8.98 -3.93
CA ASN A 19 18.21 -8.87 -2.74
C ASN A 19 17.37 -8.53 -1.49
N THR A 20 17.99 -8.57 -0.32
CA THR A 20 17.30 -8.32 0.96
C THR A 20 16.67 -6.93 1.06
N SER A 21 17.29 -5.90 0.48
CA SER A 21 16.73 -4.55 0.47
C SER A 21 15.49 -4.48 -0.40
N GLU A 22 15.51 -5.09 -1.59
CA GLU A 22 14.37 -5.16 -2.50
C GLU A 22 13.22 -5.95 -1.88
N ALA A 23 13.49 -7.11 -1.28
CA ALA A 23 12.49 -7.92 -0.58
C ALA A 23 11.85 -7.14 0.59
N ASN A 24 12.64 -6.34 1.29
CA ASN A 24 12.16 -5.51 2.40
C ASN A 24 11.28 -4.34 1.94
N VAL A 25 11.62 -3.69 0.82
CA VAL A 25 10.76 -2.67 0.17
C VAL A 25 9.45 -3.33 -0.28
N PHE A 26 9.53 -4.45 -1.00
CA PHE A 26 8.35 -5.19 -1.46
C PHE A 26 7.43 -5.58 -0.31
N ALA A 27 7.96 -6.11 0.80
CA ALA A 27 7.17 -6.49 1.95
C ALA A 27 6.45 -5.29 2.60
N ARG A 28 7.13 -4.14 2.73
CA ARG A 28 6.51 -2.91 3.26
C ARG A 28 5.39 -2.41 2.36
N GLU A 29 5.62 -2.35 1.06
CA GLU A 29 4.64 -1.93 0.06
C GLU A 29 3.42 -2.86 0.08
N ALA A 30 3.63 -4.18 0.06
CA ALA A 30 2.55 -5.15 0.13
C ALA A 30 1.69 -5.00 1.40
N VAL A 31 2.33 -4.75 2.55
CA VAL A 31 1.61 -4.51 3.81
C VAL A 31 0.83 -3.19 3.76
N ALA A 32 1.43 -2.11 3.28
CA ALA A 32 0.77 -0.82 3.14
C ALA A 32 -0.43 -0.88 2.19
N LEU A 33 -0.28 -1.54 1.04
CA LEU A 33 -1.36 -1.76 0.07
C LEU A 33 -2.49 -2.60 0.69
N SER A 34 -2.16 -3.62 1.47
CA SER A 34 -3.18 -4.43 2.16
C SER A 34 -3.93 -3.62 3.23
N TYR A 35 -3.24 -2.77 4.00
CA TYR A 35 -3.90 -1.91 4.98
C TYR A 35 -4.79 -0.86 4.35
N TYR A 36 -4.34 -0.27 3.24
CA TYR A 36 -5.16 0.64 2.46
C TYR A 36 -6.39 -0.11 1.95
N THR A 37 -6.22 -1.15 1.14
CA THR A 37 -7.34 -1.80 0.44
C THR A 37 -8.29 -2.60 1.33
N LYS A 38 -7.83 -3.18 2.45
CA LYS A 38 -8.65 -4.11 3.27
C LYS A 38 -9.08 -3.54 4.61
N ALA A 39 -8.43 -2.50 5.11
CA ALA A 39 -8.67 -1.97 6.44
C ALA A 39 -9.00 -0.47 6.46
N GLY A 40 -9.10 0.18 5.29
CA GLY A 40 -9.45 1.60 5.20
C GLY A 40 -8.43 2.52 5.89
N VAL A 41 -7.18 2.08 6.03
CA VAL A 41 -6.15 2.87 6.72
C VAL A 41 -5.78 4.07 5.86
N SER A 42 -5.60 5.22 6.51
CA SER A 42 -5.33 6.49 5.83
C SER A 42 -4.09 6.44 4.92
N LEU A 43 -4.15 7.18 3.81
CA LEU A 43 -3.05 7.36 2.87
C LEU A 43 -1.73 7.72 3.56
N GLY A 44 -1.79 8.59 4.58
CA GLY A 44 -0.61 9.05 5.31
C GLY A 44 0.09 7.92 6.08
N TYR A 45 -0.68 7.11 6.81
CA TYR A 45 -0.11 5.99 7.55
C TYR A 45 0.39 4.88 6.63
N CYS A 46 -0.30 4.61 5.52
CA CYS A 46 0.16 3.63 4.55
C CYS A 46 1.46 4.08 3.85
N ALA A 47 1.61 5.36 3.53
CA ALA A 47 2.85 5.91 3.00
C ALA A 47 4.02 5.76 4.01
N GLU A 48 3.76 6.02 5.30
CA GLU A 48 4.74 5.82 6.38
C GLU A 48 5.15 4.34 6.51
N ILE A 49 4.19 3.40 6.45
CA ILE A 49 4.47 1.96 6.45
C ILE A 49 5.32 1.56 5.24
N ALA A 50 5.03 2.09 4.06
CA ALA A 50 5.77 1.82 2.84
C ALA A 50 7.19 2.44 2.85
N GLY A 51 7.44 3.41 3.73
CA GLY A 51 8.72 4.12 3.84
C GLY A 51 8.91 5.18 2.75
N MET A 52 7.82 5.78 2.28
CA MET A 52 7.82 6.75 1.19
C MET A 52 6.90 7.94 1.51
N ASN A 53 6.94 9.01 0.71
CA ASN A 53 6.02 10.13 0.89
C ASN A 53 4.64 9.84 0.28
N LYS A 54 3.64 10.68 0.62
CA LYS A 54 2.25 10.48 0.13
C LYS A 54 2.13 10.46 -1.40
N GLY A 55 2.90 11.29 -2.12
CA GLY A 55 2.86 11.34 -3.58
C GLY A 55 3.44 10.08 -4.22
N GLU A 56 4.53 9.56 -3.65
CA GLU A 56 5.09 8.26 -4.05
C GLU A 56 4.10 7.12 -3.81
N PHE A 57 3.41 7.14 -2.66
CA PHE A 57 2.40 6.13 -2.35
C PHE A 57 1.19 6.22 -3.28
N ILE A 58 0.74 7.42 -3.67
CA ILE A 58 -0.29 7.60 -4.70
C ILE A 58 0.15 6.98 -6.03
N ARG A 59 1.43 7.13 -6.41
CA ARG A 59 1.96 6.50 -7.62
C ARG A 59 1.95 4.97 -7.51
N LEU A 60 2.35 4.42 -6.37
CA LEU A 60 2.28 2.99 -6.09
C LEU A 60 0.85 2.45 -6.19
N LEU A 61 -0.15 3.18 -5.68
CA LEU A 61 -1.56 2.81 -5.84
C LEU A 61 -1.97 2.75 -7.32
N GLY A 62 -1.57 3.76 -8.11
CA GLY A 62 -1.80 3.80 -9.55
C GLY A 62 -1.17 2.64 -10.31
N GLU A 63 0.09 2.29 -9.99
CA GLU A 63 0.81 1.16 -10.58
C GLU A 63 0.14 -0.20 -10.27
N ASN A 64 -0.58 -0.29 -9.14
CA ASN A 64 -1.30 -1.48 -8.71
C ASN A 64 -2.80 -1.46 -9.10
N ASN A 65 -3.25 -0.50 -9.92
CA ASN A 65 -4.66 -0.30 -10.28
C ASN A 65 -5.60 -0.16 -9.07
N ILE A 66 -5.11 0.45 -7.99
CA ILE A 66 -5.89 0.73 -6.78
C ILE A 66 -6.37 2.18 -6.85
N SER A 67 -7.68 2.37 -6.70
CA SER A 67 -8.28 3.71 -6.63
C SER A 67 -7.75 4.46 -5.41
N ILE A 68 -7.35 5.71 -5.61
CA ILE A 68 -7.04 6.65 -4.51
C ILE A 68 -8.29 7.09 -3.74
N PHE A 69 -9.45 6.83 -4.31
CA PHE A 69 -10.72 7.04 -3.67
C PHE A 69 -11.19 5.71 -3.09
N GLN A 70 -11.08 5.59 -1.78
CA GLN A 70 -11.82 4.61 -1.02
C GLN A 70 -13.23 5.15 -0.85
N PHE A 71 -14.06 4.94 -1.87
CA PHE A 71 -15.48 5.17 -1.69
C PHE A 71 -16.01 3.98 -0.90
N GLU A 72 -16.57 4.21 0.28
CA GLU A 72 -17.18 3.13 1.06
C GLU A 72 -18.43 2.59 0.32
N SER A 73 -19.02 3.39 -0.59
CA SER A 73 -20.08 2.98 -1.50
C SER A 73 -20.20 3.88 -2.74
N GLU A 74 -20.89 3.42 -3.79
CA GLU A 74 -21.26 4.25 -4.95
C GLU A 74 -22.08 5.51 -4.57
N ASP A 75 -22.71 5.53 -3.40
CA ASP A 75 -23.57 6.64 -2.98
C ASP A 75 -22.73 7.82 -2.44
N GLU A 76 -21.59 7.55 -1.80
CA GLU A 76 -20.63 8.58 -1.37
C GLU A 76 -20.00 9.29 -2.59
N LEU A 77 -19.76 8.52 -3.66
CA LEU A 77 -19.34 9.04 -4.96
C LEU A 77 -20.33 10.05 -5.56
N LYS A 78 -21.64 9.77 -5.43
CA LYS A 78 -22.70 10.62 -5.98
C LYS A 78 -22.86 11.90 -5.17
N GLU A 79 -22.71 11.84 -3.85
CA GLU A 79 -22.78 13.02 -2.99
C GLU A 79 -21.65 14.01 -3.29
N ASP A 80 -20.43 13.53 -3.50
CA ASP A 80 -19.29 14.40 -3.85
C ASP A 80 -19.47 15.08 -5.22
N VAL A 81 -20.06 14.39 -6.21
CA VAL A 81 -20.38 14.99 -7.52
C VAL A 81 -21.52 16.01 -7.45
N LEU A 82 -22.50 15.79 -6.57
CA LEU A 82 -23.63 16.70 -6.38
C LEU A 82 -23.24 17.99 -5.63
N ASN A 83 -22.17 17.96 -4.85
CA ASN A 83 -21.69 19.09 -4.05
C ASN A 83 -20.59 19.93 -4.74
N ALA A 84 -20.24 19.64 -6.00
CA ALA A 84 -19.25 20.35 -6.82
C ALA A 84 -19.91 21.29 -7.85
#